data_AF-A0A2J0M7W6-F1
#
_entry.id   AF-A0A2J0M7W6-F1
#
_cell.length_a   1.000
_cell.length_b   1.000
_cell.length_c   1.000
_cell.angle_alpha   90.00
_cell.angle_beta   90.00
_cell.angle_gamma   90.00
#
_symmetry.space_group_name_H-M   'P 1'
#
loop_
_entity.id
_entity.type
_entity.pdbx_description
1 polymer ?
#
loop_
_entity_poly.entity_id
_entity_poly.type
_entity_poly.pdbx_seq_one_letter_code
_entity_poly.pdbx_strand_id
1 'polypeptide(L)' 'MIDIEVLKLALSKEIDAIKTYQDILIKCPNLTDLLSLLITEEQKHKMLIEKKITELTRD' A
#
# COMPACT_ATOMS: atom_id res chain seq x y z
N MET A 1 -19.44 9.64 -4.76
CA MET A 1 -19.26 8.21 -5.09
C MET A 1 -17.97 7.91 -5.84
N ILE A 2 -17.52 8.75 -6.79
CA ILE A 2 -16.25 8.55 -7.53
C ILE A 2 -15.04 8.50 -6.58
N ASP A 3 -15.02 9.31 -5.53
CA ASP A 3 -13.85 9.43 -4.65
C ASP A 3 -13.53 8.15 -3.86
N ILE A 4 -14.55 7.40 -3.43
CA ILE A 4 -14.35 6.14 -2.69
C ILE A 4 -13.81 5.05 -3.61
N GLU A 5 -14.29 4.96 -4.85
CA GLU A 5 -13.79 3.97 -5.82
C GLU A 5 -12.34 4.27 -6.24
N VAL A 6 -11.97 5.55 -6.37
CA VAL A 6 -10.57 5.96 -6.58
C VAL A 6 -9.69 5.56 -5.38
N LEU A 7 -10.18 5.76 -4.15
CA LEU A 7 -9.45 5.35 -2.94
C LEU A 7 -9.30 3.83 -2.85
N LYS A 8 -10.32 3.04 -3.23
CA LYS A 8 -10.21 1.57 -3.29
C LYS A 8 -9.20 1.12 -4.34
N LEU A 9 -9.15 1.78 -5.50
CA LEU A 9 -8.14 1.51 -6.51
C LEU A 9 -6.73 1.81 -5.97
N ALA A 10 -6.54 2.97 -5.34
CA ALA A 10 -5.27 3.32 -4.71
C ALA A 10 -4.87 2.28 -3.66
N LEU A 11 -5.80 1.89 -2.78
CA LEU A 11 -5.57 0.85 -1.77
C LEU A 11 -5.10 -0.48 -2.40
N SER A 12 -5.72 -0.90 -3.50
CA SER A 12 -5.30 -2.10 -4.24
C SER A 12 -3.89 -1.97 -4.77
N LYS A 13 -3.49 -0.78 -5.25
CA LYS A 13 -2.14 -0.53 -5.75
C LYS A 13 -1.10 -0.61 -4.65
N GLU A 14 -1.39 -0.10 -3.45
CA GLU A 14 -0.47 -0.23 -2.31
C GLU A 14 -0.27 -1.70 -1.91
N ILE A 15 -1.34 -2.49 -1.90
CA ILE A 15 -1.28 -3.93 -1.60
C ILE A 15 -0.43 -4.68 -2.64
N ASP A 16 -0.64 -4.38 -3.93
CA ASP A 16 0.13 -4.97 -5.03
C ASP A 16 1.62 -4.59 -4.95
N ALA A 17 1.93 -3.34 -4.60
CA ALA A 17 3.30 -2.85 -4.43
C ALA A 17 4.01 -3.57 -3.28
N ILE A 18 3.37 -3.69 -2.10
CA ILE A 18 3.91 -4.44 -0.96
C ILE A 18 4.25 -5.87 -1.37
N LYS A 19 3.31 -6.57 -2.02
CA LYS A 19 3.53 -7.94 -2.48
C LYS A 19 4.69 -8.02 -3.47
N THR A 20 4.75 -7.09 -4.42
CA THR A 20 5.82 -7.03 -5.42
C THR A 20 7.18 -6.84 -4.75
N TYR A 21 7.30 -5.93 -3.79
CA TYR A 21 8.55 -5.70 -3.07
C TYR A 21 8.96 -6.90 -2.21
N GLN A 22 8.00 -7.58 -1.57
CA GLN A 22 8.27 -8.84 -0.86
C GLN A 22 8.79 -9.93 -1.80
N ASP A 23 8.20 -10.07 -2.99
CA ASP A 23 8.65 -11.04 -3.99
C ASP A 23 10.05 -10.71 -4.54
N ILE A 24 10.37 -9.42 -4.72
CA ILE A 24 11.70 -8.97 -5.15
C ILE A 24 12.72 -9.22 -4.03
N LEU A 25 12.36 -9.01 -2.76
CA LEU A 25 13.26 -9.20 -1.62
C LEU A 25 13.77 -10.64 -1.54
N ILE A 26 12.91 -11.61 -1.86
CA ILE A 26 13.27 -13.04 -1.94
C ILE A 26 14.32 -13.29 -3.03
N LYS A 27 14.22 -12.59 -4.17
CA LYS A 27 15.10 -12.77 -5.34
C LYS A 27 16.40 -11.96 -5.24
N CYS A 28 16.37 -10.83 -4.54
CA CYS A 28 17.44 -9.85 -4.46
C CYS A 28 17.68 -9.43 -3.00
N PRO A 29 18.24 -10.32 -2.15
CA PRO A 29 18.45 -10.04 -0.73
C PRO A 29 19.44 -8.89 -0.49
N ASN A 30 20.28 -8.54 -1.49
CA ASN A 30 21.15 -7.37 -1.43
C ASN A 30 20.40 -6.03 -1.43
N LEU A 31 19.10 -6.02 -1.75
CA LEU A 31 18.25 -4.83 -1.72
C LEU A 31 17.40 -4.75 -0.43
N THR A 32 17.73 -5.51 0.60
CA THR A 32 16.91 -5.64 1.82
C THR A 32 16.54 -4.31 2.45
N ASP A 33 17.51 -3.41 2.65
CA ASP A 33 17.25 -2.14 3.33
C ASP A 33 16.30 -1.25 2.52
N LEU A 34 16.52 -1.17 1.20
CA LEU A 34 15.68 -0.37 0.30
C LEU A 34 14.26 -0.95 0.22
N LEU A 35 14.12 -2.26 -0.01
CA LEU A 35 12.82 -2.89 -0.14
C LEU A 35 12.05 -2.89 1.18
N SER A 36 12.73 -3.03 2.33
CA SER A 36 12.11 -2.92 3.65
C SER A 36 11.59 -1.52 3.92
N LEU A 37 12.34 -0.49 3.51
CA LEU A 37 11.90 0.91 3.57
C LEU A 37 10.64 1.12 2.72
N LEU A 38 10.67 0.70 1.45
CA LEU A 38 9.54 0.85 0.53
C LEU A 38 8.29 0.12 1.05
N ILE A 39 8.42 -1.13 1.50
CA ILE A 39 7.31 -1.89 2.10
C ILE A 39 6.72 -1.13 3.31
N THR A 40 7.56 -0.53 4.14
CA THR A 40 7.12 0.24 5.30
C THR A 40 6.33 1.49 4.89
N GLU A 41 6.76 2.21 3.86
CA GLU A 41 6.02 3.38 3.35
C GLU A 41 4.67 2.98 2.74
N GLU A 42 4.61 1.92 1.91
CA GLU A 42 3.32 1.48 1.34
C GLU A 42 2.35 0.98 2.41
N GLN A 43 2.84 0.37 3.50
CA GLN A 43 2.01 0.03 4.67
C GLN A 43 1.40 1.27 5.33
N LYS A 44 2.16 2.38 5.43
CA LYS A 44 1.63 3.66 5.93
C LYS A 44 0.59 4.23 4.97
N HIS A 45 0.84 4.22 3.66
CA HIS A 45 -0.11 4.68 2.65
C HIS A 45 -1.42 3.88 2.71
N LYS A 46 -1.32 2.55 2.73
CA LYS A 46 -2.46 1.63 2.92
C LYS A 46 -3.30 2.02 4.13
N MET A 47 -2.68 2.19 5.30
CA MET A 47 -3.37 2.55 6.54
C MET A 47 -4.09 3.91 6.43
N LEU A 48 -3.46 4.92 5.81
CA LEU A 48 -4.07 6.24 5.62
C LEU A 48 -5.27 6.19 4.68
N ILE A 49 -5.18 5.42 3.60
CA ILE A 49 -6.28 5.23 2.64
C ILE A 49 -7.45 4.48 3.31
N GLU A 50 -7.18 3.41 4.05
CA GLU A 50 -8.20 2.65 4.80
C GLU A 50 -8.93 3.55 5.82
N LYS A 51 -8.18 4.38 6.54
CA LYS A 51 -8.74 5.39 7.44
C LYS A 51 -9.65 6.35 6.68
N LYS A 52 -9.21 6.86 5.53
CA LYS A 52 -9.98 7.83 4.75
C LYS A 52 -11.27 7.23 4.18
N ILE A 53 -11.22 5.99 3.69
CA ILE A 53 -12.41 5.26 3.24
C ILE A 53 -13.41 5.10 4.40
N THR A 54 -12.91 4.76 5.59
CA THR A 54 -13.75 4.61 6.79
C THR A 54 -14.43 5.91 7.18
N GLU A 55 -13.70 7.04 7.16
CA GLU A 55 -14.26 8.37 7.40
C GLU A 55 -15.38 8.69 6.40
N LEU A 56 -15.14 8.50 5.10
CA LEU A 56 -16.09 8.82 4.04
C LEU A 56 -17.31 7.89 3.96
N THR A 57 -17.26 6.71 4.60
CA THR A 57 -18.37 5.74 4.59
C THR A 57 -19.27 5.88 5.83
N ARG A 58 -18.80 6.61 6.87
CA ARG A 58 -19.56 6.86 8.11
C ARG A 58 -20.39 8.15 8.07
N ASP A 59 -20.08 9.05 7.15
CA ASP A 59 -20.86 10.25 6.82
C ASP A 59 -21.98 9.93 5.81
#